data_AF-A0A7C6Z1G9-F1
#
_entry.id   AF-A0A7C6Z1G9-F1
#
_cell.length_a   1.000
_cell.length_b   1.000
_cell.length_c   1.000
_cell.angle_alpha   90.00
_cell.angle_beta   90.00
_cell.angle_gamma   90.00
#
_symmetry.space_group_name_H-M   'P 1'
#
loop_
_entity.id
_entity.type
_entity.pdbx_description
1 polymer ?
#
loop_
_entity_poly.entity_id
_entity_poly.type
_entity_poly.pdbx_seq_one_letter_code
_entity_poly.pdbx_strand_id
1 'polypeptide(L)'
;MYAGDSPLNGKIALKIYPEKTPLGICTSSGTVGHALSFGKADAAVVISKDAFLADAVATAVGNRVKSVSDIQKAMEFASKIEGIEGVLVIIGDSIGAWGDIEIDGL
;
A
#
# COMPACT_ATOMS: atom_id res chain seq x y z
N MET A 1 -9.28 1.13 -6.28
CA MET A 1 -7.91 0.60 -6.46
C MET A 1 -7.97 -0.87 -6.84
N TYR A 2 -6.94 -1.39 -7.48
CA TYR A 2 -6.86 -2.80 -7.86
C TYR A 2 -6.07 -3.60 -6.83
N ALA A 3 -6.59 -4.76 -6.44
CA ALA A 3 -6.03 -5.65 -5.41
C ALA A 3 -6.23 -7.13 -5.80
N GLY A 4 -6.01 -7.46 -7.08
CA GLY A 4 -6.03 -8.85 -7.56
C GLY A 4 -7.31 -9.60 -7.25
N ASP A 5 -7.14 -10.80 -6.68
CA ASP A 5 -8.24 -11.70 -6.31
C ASP A 5 -8.88 -11.34 -4.97
N SER A 6 -8.40 -10.29 -4.29
CA SER A 6 -9.03 -9.80 -3.07
C SER A 6 -10.51 -9.48 -3.30
N PRO A 7 -11.41 -9.84 -2.36
CA PRO A 7 -12.81 -9.41 -2.42
C PRO A 7 -12.99 -7.89 -2.35
N LEU A 8 -11.93 -7.14 -2.00
CA LEU A 8 -11.89 -5.67 -1.95
C LEU A 8 -11.47 -5.04 -3.30
N ASN A 9 -11.04 -5.85 -4.28
CA ASN A 9 -10.62 -5.37 -5.59
C ASN A 9 -11.70 -4.50 -6.25
N GLY A 10 -11.34 -3.27 -6.62
CA GLY A 10 -12.26 -2.32 -7.25
C GLY A 10 -13.33 -1.71 -6.34
N LYS A 11 -13.38 -2.07 -5.04
CA LYS A 11 -14.42 -1.58 -4.12
C LYS A 11 -13.98 -0.40 -3.26
N ILE A 12 -12.69 -0.31 -2.97
CA ILE A 12 -12.11 0.75 -2.15
C ILE A 12 -11.27 1.72 -2.98
N ALA A 13 -11.22 2.97 -2.55
CA ALA A 13 -10.41 4.04 -3.12
C ALA A 13 -9.68 4.81 -2.01
N LEU A 14 -8.55 5.43 -2.36
CA LEU A 14 -7.88 6.41 -1.49
C LEU A 14 -8.46 7.80 -1.77
N LYS A 15 -8.88 8.48 -0.72
CA LYS A 15 -9.39 9.85 -0.80
C LYS A 15 -8.25 10.85 -0.58
N ILE A 16 -7.99 11.67 -1.59
CA ILE A 16 -6.90 12.64 -1.59
C ILE A 16 -7.48 14.04 -1.74
N TYR A 17 -7.19 14.92 -0.79
CA TYR A 17 -7.61 16.31 -0.85
C TYR A 17 -6.59 17.16 -1.63
N PRO A 18 -7.04 18.23 -2.33
CA PRO A 18 -6.15 19.08 -3.13
C PRO A 18 -4.94 19.64 -2.36
N GLU A 19 -5.11 20.00 -1.10
CA GLU A 19 -4.06 20.53 -0.21
C GLU A 19 -2.93 19.53 0.07
N LYS A 20 -3.17 18.24 -0.15
CA LYS A 20 -2.15 17.20 -0.02
C LYS A 20 -1.29 17.07 -1.28
N THR A 21 -1.61 17.77 -2.36
CA THR A 21 -0.83 17.73 -3.61
C THR A 21 0.32 18.75 -3.62
N PRO A 22 1.43 18.51 -4.34
CA PRO A 22 1.76 17.28 -5.07
C PRO A 22 1.97 16.09 -4.12
N LEU A 23 1.61 14.88 -4.60
CA LEU A 23 1.70 13.64 -3.84
C LEU A 23 2.05 12.49 -4.79
N GLY A 24 3.08 11.72 -4.46
CA GLY A 24 3.38 10.43 -5.05
C GLY A 24 2.53 9.34 -4.40
N ILE A 25 1.86 8.53 -5.23
CA ILE A 25 1.06 7.38 -4.81
C ILE A 25 1.54 6.19 -5.63
N CYS A 26 2.25 5.26 -4.99
CA CYS A 26 2.83 4.11 -5.68
C CYS A 26 2.28 2.82 -5.09
N THR A 27 2.10 1.82 -5.94
CA THR A 27 1.51 0.53 -5.57
C THR A 27 2.42 -0.60 -6.02
N SER A 28 2.70 -1.54 -5.10
CA SER A 28 3.28 -2.83 -5.44
C SER A 28 2.23 -3.93 -5.23
N SER A 29 2.27 -4.98 -6.04
CA SER A 29 1.38 -6.13 -5.93
C SER A 29 2.16 -7.41 -6.20
N GLY A 30 1.86 -8.45 -5.43
CA GLY A 30 2.33 -9.82 -5.69
C GLY A 30 1.29 -10.72 -6.36
N THR A 31 0.06 -10.22 -6.56
CA THR A 31 -1.04 -11.00 -7.16
C THR A 31 -1.57 -10.40 -8.45
N VAL A 32 -1.22 -9.14 -8.76
CA VAL A 32 -1.57 -8.46 -10.00
C VAL A 32 -0.34 -8.27 -10.89
N GLY A 33 -0.36 -8.87 -12.07
CA GLY A 33 0.65 -8.69 -13.11
C GLY A 33 1.81 -9.70 -13.06
N HIS A 34 2.70 -9.62 -14.06
CA HIS A 34 3.83 -10.56 -14.24
C HIS A 34 5.11 -10.14 -13.48
N ALA A 35 5.05 -9.07 -12.70
CA ALA A 35 6.21 -8.58 -11.97
C ALA A 35 6.59 -9.57 -10.87
N LEU A 36 7.89 -9.86 -10.74
CA LEU A 36 8.39 -10.73 -9.68
C LEU A 36 8.21 -10.02 -8.33
N SER A 37 7.35 -10.58 -7.48
CA SER A 37 7.20 -10.20 -6.08
C SER A 37 7.61 -11.36 -5.19
N PHE A 38 8.35 -11.08 -4.12
CA PHE A 38 8.70 -12.07 -3.09
C PHE A 38 7.64 -12.16 -1.98
N GLY A 39 6.65 -11.25 -2.02
CA GLY A 39 5.52 -11.22 -1.11
C GLY A 39 4.22 -11.72 -1.76
N LYS A 40 3.14 -11.63 -0.99
CA LYS A 40 1.78 -12.02 -1.36
C LYS A 40 0.76 -10.89 -1.13
N ALA A 41 1.22 -9.66 -0.93
CA ALA A 41 0.31 -8.52 -0.84
C ALA A 41 -0.48 -8.39 -2.14
N ASP A 42 -1.81 -8.26 -2.03
CA ASP A 42 -2.66 -7.95 -3.17
C ASP A 42 -2.45 -6.51 -3.63
N ALA A 43 -2.26 -5.60 -2.67
CA ALA A 43 -1.78 -4.26 -2.90
C ALA A 43 -0.99 -3.78 -1.68
N ALA A 44 0.15 -3.15 -1.93
CA ALA A 44 0.90 -2.35 -0.97
C ALA A 44 1.03 -0.95 -1.55
N VAL A 45 0.24 -0.02 -1.03
CA VAL A 45 0.19 1.38 -1.48
C VAL A 45 0.92 2.25 -0.48
N VAL A 46 1.74 3.16 -0.99
CA VAL A 46 2.50 4.10 -0.18
C VAL A 46 2.30 5.49 -0.75
N ILE A 47 2.12 6.48 0.15
CA ILE A 47 2.02 7.88 -0.20
C ILE A 47 3.19 8.68 0.40
N SER A 48 3.74 9.60 -0.40
CA SER A 48 4.85 10.49 -0.03
C SER A 48 4.89 11.70 -0.95
N LYS A 49 5.49 12.82 -0.53
CA LYS A 49 5.83 13.93 -1.44
C LYS A 49 6.87 13.54 -2.49
N ASP A 50 7.66 12.51 -2.24
CA ASP A 50 8.62 11.95 -3.19
C ASP A 50 8.07 10.64 -3.79
N ALA A 51 7.75 10.66 -5.09
CA ALA A 51 7.22 9.50 -5.79
C ALA A 51 8.24 8.36 -5.94
N PHE A 52 9.54 8.66 -6.03
CA PHE A 52 10.58 7.63 -6.09
C PHE A 52 10.71 6.93 -4.74
N LEU A 53 10.61 7.68 -3.64
CA LEU A 53 10.56 7.12 -2.30
C LEU A 53 9.32 6.26 -2.10
N ALA A 54 8.14 6.75 -2.50
CA ALA A 54 6.89 6.00 -2.43
C ALA A 54 7.00 4.65 -3.17
N ASP A 55 7.57 4.64 -4.38
CA ASP A 55 7.72 3.43 -5.18
C ASP A 55 8.67 2.40 -4.55
N ALA A 56 9.84 2.87 -4.09
CA ALA A 56 10.82 2.02 -3.42
C ALA A 56 10.23 1.40 -2.14
N VAL A 57 9.51 2.20 -1.35
CA VAL A 57 8.90 1.72 -0.10
C VAL A 57 7.70 0.81 -0.39
N ALA A 58 6.87 1.08 -1.41
CA ALA A 58 5.78 0.20 -1.81
C ALA A 58 6.29 -1.19 -2.17
N THR A 59 7.39 -1.27 -2.94
CA THR A 59 8.06 -2.54 -3.27
C THR A 59 8.60 -3.23 -2.01
N ALA A 60 9.23 -2.48 -1.12
CA ALA A 60 9.79 -3.02 0.12
C ALA A 60 8.69 -3.57 1.06
N VAL A 61 7.55 -2.88 1.17
CA VAL A 61 6.37 -3.30 1.94
C VAL A 61 5.74 -4.53 1.31
N GLY A 62 5.48 -4.50 -0.01
CA GLY A 62 4.89 -5.62 -0.74
C GLY A 62 5.67 -6.93 -0.55
N ASN A 63 7.00 -6.88 -0.63
CA ASN A 63 7.88 -8.03 -0.42
C ASN A 63 7.92 -8.56 1.03
N ARG A 64 7.57 -7.73 2.02
CA ARG A 64 7.55 -8.12 3.45
C ARG A 64 6.26 -8.85 3.85
N VAL A 65 5.18 -8.64 3.11
CA VAL A 65 3.86 -9.19 3.43
C VAL A 65 3.71 -10.54 2.76
N LYS A 66 3.66 -11.63 3.55
CA LYS A 66 3.43 -13.00 3.04
C LYS A 66 2.13 -13.60 3.57
N SER A 67 1.59 -13.02 4.64
CA SER A 67 0.39 -13.43 5.36
C SER A 67 -0.22 -12.24 6.08
N VAL A 68 -1.46 -12.39 6.56
CA VAL A 68 -2.17 -11.35 7.34
C VAL A 68 -1.37 -10.91 8.57
N SER A 69 -0.64 -11.82 9.23
CA SER A 69 0.18 -11.50 10.40
C SER A 69 1.39 -10.60 10.11
N ASP A 70 1.76 -10.43 8.84
CA ASP A 70 2.89 -9.59 8.44
C ASP A 70 2.50 -8.12 8.23
N ILE A 71 1.19 -7.83 8.11
CA ILE A 71 0.66 -6.49 7.80
C ILE A 71 1.22 -5.44 8.78
N GLN A 72 1.08 -5.69 10.08
CA GLN A 72 1.53 -4.75 11.11
C GLN A 72 3.03 -4.49 11.02
N LYS A 73 3.86 -5.53 10.90
CA LYS A 73 5.32 -5.39 10.81
C LYS A 73 5.75 -4.66 9.55
N ALA A 74 5.05 -4.86 8.43
CA ALA A 74 5.34 -4.16 7.17
C ALA A 74 5.00 -2.66 7.25
N MET A 75 3.88 -2.31 7.89
CA MET A 75 3.52 -0.90 8.14
C MET A 75 4.47 -0.24 9.14
N GLU A 76 4.85 -0.93 10.23
CA GLU A 76 5.83 -0.44 11.20
C GLU A 76 7.23 -0.22 10.60
N PHE A 77 7.58 -0.98 9.56
CA PHE A 77 8.80 -0.74 8.80
C PHE A 77 8.71 0.59 8.04
N ALA A 78 7.63 0.79 7.29
CA ALA A 78 7.46 1.98 6.47
C ALA A 78 7.23 3.25 7.29
N SER A 79 6.57 3.16 8.45
CA SER A 79 6.34 4.30 9.36
C SER A 79 7.61 4.90 9.94
N LYS A 80 8.72 4.16 9.93
CA LYS A 80 10.03 4.60 10.40
C LYS A 80 10.84 5.29 9.31
N ILE A 81 10.34 5.35 8.08
CA ILE A 81 11.03 5.98 6.95
C ILE A 81 10.55 7.42 6.86
N GLU A 82 11.48 8.35 7.07
CA GLU A 82 11.22 9.78 6.90
C GLU A 82 10.72 10.08 5.48
N GLY A 83 9.69 10.92 5.38
CA GLY A 83 9.06 11.28 4.11
C GLY A 83 7.90 10.38 3.69
N ILE A 84 7.66 9.25 4.37
CA ILE A 84 6.43 8.46 4.15
C ILE A 84 5.28 9.06 4.94
N GLU A 85 4.21 9.41 4.23
CA GLU A 85 3.02 10.04 4.82
C GLU A 85 1.93 9.03 5.14
N GLY A 86 1.91 7.88 4.46
CA GLY A 86 0.92 6.85 4.70
C GLY A 86 1.17 5.56 3.93
N VAL A 87 0.61 4.48 4.45
CA VAL A 87 0.76 3.11 3.92
C VAL A 87 -0.56 2.36 4.04
N LEU A 88 -0.94 1.68 2.97
CA LEU A 88 -2.10 0.79 2.91
C LEU A 88 -1.65 -0.59 2.40
N VAL A 89 -2.00 -1.64 3.11
CA VAL A 89 -1.71 -3.03 2.73
C VAL A 89 -3.01 -3.81 2.65
N ILE A 90 -3.17 -4.57 1.57
CA ILE A 90 -4.27 -5.51 1.35
C ILE A 90 -3.68 -6.90 1.12
N ILE A 91 -4.22 -7.89 1.81
CA ILE A 91 -3.98 -9.31 1.52
C ILE A 91 -5.23 -10.12 1.87
N GLY A 92 -5.81 -10.78 0.87
CA GLY A 92 -7.12 -11.41 0.98
C GLY A 92 -8.19 -10.37 1.32
N ASP A 93 -8.99 -10.65 2.34
CA ASP A 93 -10.03 -9.78 2.89
C ASP A 93 -9.52 -8.81 3.98
N SER A 94 -8.22 -8.89 4.30
CA SER A 94 -7.62 -8.13 5.39
C SER A 94 -6.97 -6.85 4.88
N ILE A 95 -7.17 -5.77 5.64
CA ILE A 95 -6.64 -4.44 5.34
C ILE A 95 -5.89 -3.89 6.55
N GLY A 96 -4.75 -3.25 6.29
CA GLY A 96 -4.02 -2.47 7.29
C GLY A 96 -3.67 -1.10 6.73
N ALA A 97 -3.90 -0.06 7.53
CA ALA A 97 -3.56 1.31 7.16
C ALA A 97 -2.76 1.99 8.28
N TRP A 98 -1.82 2.83 7.89
CA TRP A 98 -1.05 3.68 8.80
C TRP A 98 -0.83 5.06 8.17
N GLY A 99 -0.80 6.09 9.00
CA GLY A 99 -0.55 7.46 8.57
C GLY A 99 -1.77 8.12 7.93
N ASP A 100 -1.53 8.99 6.96
CA ASP A 100 -2.53 9.84 6.34
C ASP A 100 -3.34 9.13 5.24
N ILE A 101 -3.96 8.01 5.61
CA ILE A 101 -4.75 7.17 4.73
C ILE A 101 -6.24 7.34 5.05
N GLU A 102 -6.98 7.93 4.11
CA GLU A 102 -8.44 7.96 4.13
C GLU A 102 -8.97 7.05 3.01
N ILE A 103 -9.81 6.08 3.40
CA ILE A 103 -10.40 5.10 2.48
C ILE A 103 -11.85 5.51 2.22
N ASP A 104 -12.23 5.49 0.95
CA ASP A 104 -13.62 5.61 0.50
C ASP A 104 -14.08 4.27 -0.09
N GLY A 105 -15.34 3.87 0.15
CA GLY A 105 -15.92 2.63 -0.38
C GLY A 105 -15.90 1.39 0.53
N LEU A 106 -16.23 1.53 1.82
CA LEU A 106 -16.60 0.41 2.71
C LEU A 106 -18.07 0.52 3.14
#